data_AF-A0A660V1X6-F1
#
_entry.id   AF-A0A660V1X6-F1
#
_cell.length_a   1.000
_cell.length_b   1.000
_cell.length_c   1.000
_cell.angle_alpha   90.00
_cell.angle_beta   90.00
_cell.angle_gamma   90.00
#
_symmetry.space_group_name_H-M   'P 1'
#
loop_
_entity.id
_entity.type
_entity.pdbx_description
1 polymer ?
#
loop_
_entity_poly.entity_id
_entity_poly.type
_entity_poly.pdbx_seq_one_letter_code
_entity_poly.pdbx_strand_id
1 'polypeptide(L)'
;MNKRNDNSTANHTDSKSCSICRELLDNLNRFFEMLDGVRKAPADDWLTVEDVARELKLSKSIVYRVIRNGELEAVNLVNNNGEIAQKGHYRIKRSSLGNYIQSKTVNPIPKPLRTHRHTKRFPEVKNHLGL
;
A
#
# COMPACT_ATOMS: atom_id res chain seq x y z
N MET A 1 -24.06 53.35 53.07
CA MET A 1 -23.56 54.14 51.92
C MET A 1 -22.81 53.21 50.99
N ASN A 2 -23.41 52.92 49.83
CA ASN A 2 -22.88 52.10 48.74
C ASN A 2 -21.76 52.82 47.99
N LYS A 3 -20.65 52.13 47.71
CA LYS A 3 -19.71 52.43 46.61
C LYS A 3 -19.25 51.08 46.04
N ARG A 4 -19.95 50.59 45.02
CA ARG A 4 -19.65 50.68 43.57
C ARG A 4 -18.50 49.76 43.16
N ASN A 5 -18.92 48.63 42.58
CA ASN A 5 -18.18 47.84 41.60
C ASN A 5 -17.91 48.69 40.36
N ASP A 6 -16.70 48.61 39.81
CA ASP A 6 -16.36 48.82 38.40
C ASP A 6 -15.14 47.91 38.13
N ASN A 7 -15.33 46.76 37.50
CA ASN A 7 -15.29 46.54 36.05
C ASN A 7 -13.87 46.55 35.46
N SER A 8 -13.54 45.38 34.91
CA SER A 8 -12.86 45.19 33.64
C SER A 8 -11.44 45.74 33.51
N THR A 9 -10.47 44.85 33.68
CA THR A 9 -9.24 44.88 32.88
C THR A 9 -9.16 43.60 32.06
N ALA A 10 -9.81 43.66 30.90
CA ALA A 10 -9.45 42.83 29.77
C ALA A 10 -8.03 43.21 29.36
N ASN A 11 -7.04 42.39 29.75
CA ASN A 11 -5.69 42.49 29.21
C ASN A 11 -5.47 41.31 28.27
N HIS A 12 -5.90 41.58 27.04
CA HIS A 12 -5.35 41.05 25.80
C HIS A 12 -3.81 40.94 25.94
N THR A 13 -3.31 39.73 26.10
CA THR A 13 -1.88 39.46 25.88
C THR A 13 -1.80 38.52 24.70
N ASP A 14 -1.16 39.04 23.67
CA ASP A 14 -0.95 38.44 22.38
C ASP A 14 -0.62 36.95 22.48
N SER A 15 -1.20 36.22 21.52
CA SER A 15 -0.88 34.88 21.07
C SER A 15 0.62 34.71 20.73
N LYS A 16 1.49 34.91 21.70
CA LYS A 16 2.89 34.50 21.68
C LYS A 16 2.87 33.04 22.06
N SER A 17 2.64 32.21 21.05
CA SER A 17 3.06 30.81 20.98
C SER A 17 3.91 30.36 22.17
N CYS A 18 3.32 29.55 23.04
CA CYS A 18 4.01 28.86 24.12
C CYS A 18 5.36 28.30 23.62
N SER A 19 6.48 28.84 24.11
CA SER A 19 7.84 28.49 23.67
C SER A 19 8.13 27.00 23.89
N ILE A 20 7.68 26.49 25.04
CA ILE A 20 7.76 25.07 25.41
C ILE A 20 7.00 24.20 24.39
N CYS A 21 5.85 24.66 23.91
CA CYS A 21 5.02 23.94 22.97
C CYS A 21 5.67 23.88 21.58
N ARG A 22 6.38 24.94 21.17
CA ARG A 22 7.19 24.95 19.94
C ARG A 22 8.38 23.99 20.05
N GLU A 23 9.12 24.06 21.15
CA GLU A 23 10.27 23.18 21.38
C GLU A 23 9.86 21.70 21.42
N LEU A 24 8.73 21.39 22.07
CA LEU A 24 8.17 20.03 22.05
C LEU A 24 7.81 19.60 20.62
N LEU A 25 7.17 20.46 19.84
CA LEU A 25 6.78 20.14 18.46
C LEU A 25 8.01 19.91 17.56
N ASP A 26 9.06 20.71 17.71
CA ASP A 26 10.31 20.55 16.97
C ASP A 26 11.01 19.23 17.34
N ASN A 27 11.03 18.87 18.62
CA ASN A 27 11.59 17.59 19.07
C ASN A 27 10.77 16.39 18.57
N LEU A 28 9.44 16.50 18.53
CA LEU A 28 8.58 15.48 17.94
C LEU A 28 8.82 15.34 16.44
N ASN A 29 8.93 16.45 15.70
CA ASN A 29 9.25 16.41 14.27
C ASN A 29 10.61 15.75 14.01
N ARG A 30 11.65 16.09 14.76
CA ARG A 30 12.96 15.43 14.67
C ARG A 30 12.89 13.93 14.97
N PHE A 31 12.08 13.54 15.95
CA PHE A 31 11.85 12.13 16.25
C PHE A 31 11.15 11.41 15.10
N PHE A 32 10.15 12.03 14.47
CA PHE A 32 9.50 11.47 13.28
C PHE A 32 10.44 11.38 12.07
N GLU A 33 11.28 12.38 11.84
CA GLU A 33 12.31 12.34 10.80
C GLU A 33 13.33 11.22 11.05
N MET A 34 13.73 11.02 12.31
CA MET A 34 14.61 9.91 12.69
C MET A 34 13.94 8.56 12.47
N LEU A 35 12.66 8.41 12.85
CA LEU A 35 11.89 7.18 12.60
C LEU A 35 11.70 6.91 11.10
N ASP A 36 11.47 7.95 10.30
CA ASP A 36 11.40 7.84 8.85
C ASP A 36 12.76 7.45 8.26
N GLY A 37 13.85 7.99 8.80
CA GLY A 37 15.23 7.57 8.48
C GLY A 37 15.50 6.10 8.79
N VAL A 38 14.98 5.57 9.89
CA VAL A 38 15.09 4.14 10.24
C VAL A 38 14.20 3.26 9.36
N ARG A 39 13.04 3.75 8.92
CA ARG A 39 12.18 3.07 7.92
C ARG A 39 12.80 3.09 6.52
N LYS A 40 13.59 4.12 6.21
CA LYS A 40 14.30 4.31 4.93
C LYS A 40 15.68 3.68 4.90
N ALA A 41 16.31 3.45 6.06
CA ALA A 41 17.37 2.46 6.15
C ALA A 41 16.81 1.15 5.59
N PRO A 42 17.55 0.40 4.76
CA PRO A 42 17.05 -0.80 4.14
C PRO A 42 16.80 -1.84 5.24
N ALA A 43 15.59 -1.77 5.83
CA ALA A 43 15.10 -2.67 6.82
C ALA A 43 14.87 -4.00 6.10
N ASP A 44 15.95 -4.78 6.08
CA ASP A 44 16.13 -6.05 5.41
C ASP A 44 15.79 -6.02 3.90
N ASP A 45 16.83 -6.07 3.08
CA ASP A 45 16.74 -6.51 1.67
C ASP A 45 15.99 -7.85 1.52
N TRP A 46 15.73 -8.57 2.61
CA TRP A 46 15.15 -9.90 2.65
C TRP A 46 13.70 -9.92 3.15
N LEU A 47 12.77 -10.02 2.21
CA LEU A 47 11.35 -10.20 2.44
C LEU A 47 11.00 -11.65 2.77
N THR A 48 9.96 -11.84 3.58
CA THR A 48 9.34 -13.15 3.77
C THR A 48 8.25 -13.41 2.73
N VAL A 49 7.76 -14.65 2.66
CA VAL A 49 6.59 -15.00 1.83
C VAL A 49 5.34 -14.18 2.19
N GLU A 50 5.18 -13.82 3.47
CA GLU A 50 4.07 -12.98 3.93
C GLU A 50 4.18 -11.56 3.37
N ASP A 51 5.37 -10.97 3.42
CA ASP A 51 5.60 -9.60 2.95
C ASP A 51 5.35 -9.51 1.45
N VAL A 52 5.85 -10.49 0.68
CA VAL A 52 5.61 -10.58 -0.76
C VAL A 52 4.14 -10.82 -1.09
N ALA A 53 3.46 -11.68 -0.33
CA ALA A 53 2.03 -11.93 -0.49
C ALA A 53 1.22 -10.65 -0.31
N ARG A 54 1.54 -9.87 0.73
CA ARG A 54 0.92 -8.57 1.01
C ARG A 54 1.19 -7.55 -0.07
N GLU A 55 2.44 -7.45 -0.54
CA GLU A 55 2.86 -6.48 -1.54
C GLU A 55 2.24 -6.76 -2.91
N LEU A 56 2.23 -8.02 -3.35
CA LEU A 56 1.63 -8.43 -4.62
C LEU A 56 0.11 -8.60 -4.55
N LYS A 57 -0.49 -8.54 -3.35
CA LYS A 57 -1.90 -8.85 -3.07
C LYS A 57 -2.29 -10.26 -3.56
N LEU A 58 -1.39 -11.22 -3.34
CA LEU A 58 -1.58 -12.63 -3.70
C LEU A 58 -1.66 -13.49 -2.44
N SER A 59 -2.23 -14.68 -2.55
CA SER A 59 -2.18 -15.64 -1.44
C SER A 59 -0.79 -16.27 -1.33
N LYS A 60 -0.40 -16.67 -0.12
CA LYS A 60 0.88 -17.36 0.13
C LYS A 60 1.10 -18.56 -0.78
N SER A 61 0.04 -19.33 -1.04
CA SER A 61 0.08 -20.51 -1.92
C SER A 61 0.52 -20.16 -3.35
N ILE A 62 0.10 -18.99 -3.85
CA ILE A 62 0.54 -18.51 -5.15
C ILE A 62 2.01 -18.11 -5.08
N VAL A 63 2.44 -17.40 -4.04
CA VAL A 63 3.85 -17.03 -3.86
C VAL A 63 4.76 -18.27 -3.81
N TYR A 64 4.40 -19.30 -3.04
CA TYR A 64 5.13 -20.58 -3.04
C TYR A 64 5.19 -21.24 -4.41
N ARG A 65 4.12 -21.14 -5.22
CA ARG A 65 4.12 -21.68 -6.57
C ARG A 65 5.07 -20.91 -7.49
N VAL A 66 5.05 -19.58 -7.44
CA VAL A 66 5.96 -18.72 -8.21
C VAL A 66 7.43 -19.03 -7.87
N ILE A 67 7.74 -19.22 -6.58
CA ILE A 67 9.08 -19.62 -6.13
C ILE A 67 9.45 -21.02 -6.67
N ARG A 68 8.56 -22.01 -6.53
CA ARG A 68 8.81 -23.38 -7.03
C ARG A 68 8.95 -23.47 -8.55
N ASN A 69 8.27 -22.59 -9.28
CA ASN A 69 8.40 -22.48 -10.73
C ASN A 69 9.72 -21.82 -11.17
N GLY A 70 10.51 -21.28 -10.22
CA GLY A 70 11.73 -20.52 -10.52
C GLY A 70 11.47 -19.12 -11.08
N GLU A 71 10.23 -18.63 -11.02
CA GLU A 71 9.87 -17.29 -11.51
C GLU A 71 10.31 -16.19 -10.53
N LEU A 72 10.45 -16.52 -9.25
CA LEU A 72 10.92 -15.62 -8.20
C LEU A 72 12.07 -16.28 -7.43
N GLU A 73 13.25 -15.67 -7.49
CA GLU A 73 14.43 -16.15 -6.79
C GLU A 73 14.24 -16.00 -5.27
N ALA A 74 14.40 -17.10 -4.54
CA ALA A 74 14.25 -17.15 -3.10
C ALA A 74 15.24 -18.15 -2.47
N VAL A 75 15.74 -17.82 -1.29
CA VAL A 75 16.61 -18.68 -0.48
C VAL A 75 15.75 -19.41 0.53
N ASN A 76 15.76 -20.75 0.52
CA ASN A 76 15.11 -21.54 1.56
C ASN A 76 16.04 -21.64 2.78
N LEU A 77 15.56 -21.21 3.95
CA LEU A 77 16.31 -21.26 5.20
C LEU A 77 16.24 -22.61 5.90
N VAL A 78 15.34 -23.50 5.47
CA VAL A 78 15.19 -24.82 6.08
C VAL A 78 16.17 -25.77 5.38
N ASN A 79 17.19 -26.23 6.13
CA ASN A 79 18.02 -27.36 5.73
C ASN A 79 17.19 -28.64 5.82
N ASN A 80 16.52 -28.98 4.73
CA ASN A 80 16.06 -30.34 4.55
C ASN A 80 17.17 -31.12 3.87
N ASN A 81 17.67 -32.14 4.55
CA ASN A 81 18.71 -33.05 4.09
C ASN A 81 18.27 -33.87 2.86
N GLY A 82 17.96 -33.23 1.74
CA GLY A 82 17.51 -33.84 0.49
C GLY A 82 15.98 -34.03 0.36
N GLU A 83 15.19 -33.80 1.41
CA GLU A 83 13.73 -33.92 1.32
C GLU A 83 13.06 -32.62 0.85
N ILE A 84 12.21 -32.72 -0.18
CA ILE A 84 11.46 -31.58 -0.70
C ILE A 84 10.40 -31.15 0.33
N ALA A 85 10.74 -30.19 1.20
CA ALA A 85 9.75 -29.56 2.07
C ALA A 85 8.65 -28.94 1.20
N GLN A 86 7.40 -29.36 1.42
CA GLN A 86 6.26 -28.77 0.72
C GLN A 86 6.08 -27.27 1.05
N LYS A 87 6.59 -26.82 2.21
CA LYS A 87 6.57 -25.42 2.66
C LYS A 87 7.89 -25.08 3.39
N GLY A 88 8.86 -24.58 2.64
CA GLY A 88 10.09 -24.00 3.19
C GLY A 88 9.89 -22.59 3.75
N HIS A 89 10.75 -22.16 4.67
CA HIS A 89 10.83 -20.76 5.09
C HIS A 89 11.71 -20.01 4.09
N TYR A 90 11.09 -19.32 3.13
CA TYR A 90 11.82 -18.59 2.10
C TYR A 90 12.11 -17.16 2.52
N ARG A 91 13.33 -16.70 2.18
CA ARG A 91 13.74 -15.30 2.15
C ARG A 91 13.94 -14.85 0.71
N ILE A 92 13.37 -13.71 0.36
CA ILE A 92 13.29 -13.19 -1.01
C ILE A 92 13.96 -11.83 -1.02
N LYS A 93 14.92 -11.61 -1.92
CA LYS A 93 15.54 -10.29 -2.03
C LYS A 93 14.54 -9.27 -2.59
N ARG A 94 14.57 -8.04 -2.08
CA ARG A 94 13.75 -6.92 -2.56
C ARG A 94 13.99 -6.64 -4.05
N SER A 95 15.24 -6.75 -4.48
CA SER A 95 15.64 -6.64 -5.90
C SER A 95 15.02 -7.73 -6.78
N SER A 96 15.01 -8.98 -6.30
CA SER A 96 14.37 -10.12 -6.99
C SER A 96 12.86 -9.86 -7.18
N LEU A 97 12.17 -9.37 -6.14
CA LEU A 97 10.77 -8.99 -6.25
C LEU A 97 10.55 -7.85 -7.26
N GLY A 98 11.40 -6.82 -7.23
CA GLY A 98 11.36 -5.71 -8.18
C GLY A 98 11.49 -6.19 -9.63
N ASN A 99 12.46 -7.06 -9.90
CA ASN A 99 12.67 -7.67 -11.23
C ASN A 99 11.46 -8.51 -11.67
N TYR A 100 10.88 -9.28 -10.75
CA TYR A 100 9.67 -10.05 -11.01
C TYR A 100 8.50 -9.14 -11.40
N ILE A 101 8.25 -8.06 -10.67
CA ILE A 101 7.17 -7.11 -10.99
C ILE A 101 7.40 -6.47 -12.36
N GLN A 102 8.63 -6.03 -12.64
CA GLN A 102 8.98 -5.43 -13.94
C GLN A 102 8.73 -6.40 -15.09
N SER A 103 9.12 -7.67 -14.94
CA SER A 103 8.91 -8.69 -15.99
C SER A 103 7.44 -9.07 -16.20
N LYS A 104 6.59 -8.96 -15.18
CA LYS A 104 5.15 -9.23 -15.26
C LYS A 104 4.31 -8.01 -15.67
N THR A 105 4.88 -6.81 -15.67
CA THR A 105 4.16 -5.59 -16.05
C THR A 105 3.92 -5.60 -17.56
N VAL A 106 2.69 -5.93 -17.96
CA VAL A 106 2.23 -5.76 -19.34
C VAL A 106 1.75 -4.32 -19.49
N ASN A 107 2.37 -3.56 -20.40
CA ASN A 107 1.83 -2.27 -20.80
C ASN A 107 0.42 -2.50 -21.35
N PRO A 108 -0.63 -1.94 -20.74
CA PRO A 108 -1.98 -2.17 -21.22
C PRO A 108 -2.07 -1.62 -22.64
N ILE A 109 -2.38 -2.49 -23.61
CA ILE A 109 -2.74 -2.06 -24.95
C ILE A 109 -3.84 -1.02 -24.78
N PRO A 110 -3.69 0.21 -25.32
CA PRO A 110 -4.71 1.24 -25.20
C PRO A 110 -6.02 0.64 -25.67
N LYS A 111 -7.01 0.59 -24.77
CA LYS A 111 -8.32 0.02 -25.08
C LYS A 111 -8.81 0.75 -26.33
N PRO A 112 -9.10 0.05 -27.44
CA PRO A 112 -9.67 0.71 -28.60
C PRO A 112 -10.94 1.42 -28.13
N LEU A 113 -11.05 2.71 -28.46
CA LEU A 113 -12.24 3.50 -28.17
C LEU A 113 -13.44 2.68 -28.66
N ARG A 114 -14.35 2.37 -27.73
CA ARG A 114 -15.57 1.62 -28.05
C ARG A 114 -16.39 2.47 -29.00
N THR A 115 -16.20 2.29 -30.32
CA THR A 115 -17.19 2.73 -31.30
C THR A 115 -18.46 1.97 -30.99
N HIS A 116 -19.44 2.66 -30.41
CA HIS A 116 -20.78 2.15 -30.20
C HIS A 116 -21.29 1.59 -31.53
N ARG A 117 -21.25 0.27 -31.68
CA ARG A 117 -21.98 -0.38 -32.76
C ARG A 117 -23.45 -0.18 -32.45
N HIS A 118 -24.14 0.57 -33.31
CA HIS A 118 -25.60 0.58 -33.32
C HIS A 118 -26.09 -0.86 -33.32
N THR A 119 -26.80 -1.25 -32.27
CA THR A 119 -27.52 -2.52 -32.26
C THR A 119 -28.50 -2.46 -33.42
N LYS A 120 -28.33 -3.33 -34.41
CA LYS A 120 -29.36 -3.55 -35.43
C LYS A 120 -30.59 -4.05 -34.67
N ARG A 121 -31.57 -3.17 -34.47
CA ARG A 121 -32.87 -3.56 -33.91
C ARG A 121 -33.47 -4.55 -34.89
N PHE A 122 -33.89 -5.71 -34.39
CA PHE A 122 -34.68 -6.64 -35.18
C PHE A 122 -35.99 -5.97 -35.58
N PRO A 123 -36.54 -6.28 -36.77
CA PRO A 123 -37.86 -5.78 -37.15
C PRO A 123 -38.89 -6.23 -36.13
N GLU A 124 -39.76 -5.30 -35.74
CA GLU A 124 -40.85 -5.58 -34.80
C GLU A 124 -41.82 -6.59 -35.43
N VAL A 125 -41.91 -7.78 -34.84
CA VAL A 125 -42.83 -8.82 -35.30
C VAL A 125 -44.23 -8.46 -34.81
N LYS A 126 -45.11 -8.10 -35.73
CA LYS A 126 -46.53 -7.87 -35.40
C LYS A 126 -47.19 -9.22 -35.14
N ASN A 127 -47.71 -9.37 -33.92
CA ASN A 127 -48.47 -10.54 -33.52
C ASN A 127 -49.81 -10.54 -34.27
N HIS A 128 -50.11 -11.60 -35.01
CA HIS A 128 -51.33 -11.72 -35.83
C HIS A 128 -52.53 -12.25 -35.02
N LEU A 129 -52.39 -12.34 -33.69
CA LEU A 129 -53.40 -12.86 -32.78
C LEU A 129 -54.14 -11.78 -31.98
N GLY A 130 -53.85 -10.49 -32.20
CA GLY A 130 -54.67 -9.38 -31.70
C GLY A 130 -55.02 -9.42 -30.21
N LEU A 131 -54.07 -9.76 -29.35
CA LEU A 131 -54.18 -9.70 -27.89
C LEU A 131 -53.37 -8.53 -27.33
#